data_AF-A0ABD0PYU6-F1
#
_entry.id   AF-A0ABD0PYU6-F1
#
_cell.length_a   1.000
_cell.length_b   1.000
_cell.length_c   1.000
_cell.angle_alpha   90.00
_cell.angle_beta   90.00
_cell.angle_gamma   90.00
#
_symmetry.space_group_name_H-M   'P 1'
#
loop_
_entity.id
_entity.type
_entity.pdbx_description
1 polymer ?
#
loop_
_entity_poly.entity_id
_entity_poly.type
_entity_poly.pdbx_seq_one_letter_code
_entity_poly.pdbx_strand_id
1 'polypeptide(L)' 'TYHLSTPESAGIGSSVGRIKAYDADVGQNAEMWYSILDGDGQEVFNIITDSTSQEGVITVKK' A
#
# COMPACT_ATOMS: atom_id res chain seq x y z
N THR A 1 9.41 -9.23 5.83
CA THR A 1 8.17 -8.77 6.48
C THR A 1 8.25 -7.28 6.67
N TYR A 2 7.21 -6.54 6.32
CA TYR A 2 7.13 -5.09 6.55
C TYR A 2 6.30 -4.86 7.82
N HIS A 3 6.80 -4.03 8.73
CA HIS A 3 6.04 -3.54 9.87
C HIS A 3 5.86 -2.03 9.72
N LEU A 4 4.60 -1.60 9.69
CA LEU A 4 4.23 -0.20 9.56
C LEU A 4 3.30 0.17 10.71
N SER A 5 3.45 1.39 11.21
CA SER A 5 2.65 1.91 12.32
C SER A 5 2.35 3.38 12.08
N THR A 6 1.11 3.78 12.32
CA THR A 6 0.66 5.18 12.24
C THR A 6 -0.10 5.53 13.51
N PRO A 7 -0.03 6.78 13.99
CA PRO A 7 -0.92 7.24 15.05
C PRO A 7 -2.39 7.18 14.58
N GLU A 8 -3.31 6.83 15.49
CA GLU A 8 -4.77 6.86 15.23
C GLU A 8 -5.28 8.28 14.93
N SER A 9 -4.54 9.29 15.40
CA SER A 9 -4.78 10.72 15.11
C SER A 9 -4.39 11.13 13.69
N ALA A 10 -3.78 10.22 12.90
CA ALA A 10 -3.43 10.49 11.51
C ALA A 10 -4.70 10.83 10.71
N GLY A 11 -4.63 11.94 9.98
CA GLY A 11 -5.72 12.38 9.12
C GLY A 11 -5.97 11.41 7.96
N ILE A 12 -7.20 11.40 7.43
CA ILE A 12 -7.54 10.68 6.20
C ILE A 12 -6.58 11.11 5.09
N GLY A 13 -6.06 10.15 4.33
CA GLY A 13 -5.08 10.35 3.27
C GLY A 13 -3.63 10.42 3.74
N SER A 14 -3.37 10.35 5.05
CA SER A 14 -1.99 10.26 5.55
C SER A 14 -1.33 8.97 5.09
N SER A 15 -0.08 9.05 4.63
CA SER A 15 0.69 7.86 4.22
C SER A 15 1.20 7.12 5.45
N VAL A 16 0.74 5.88 5.64
CA VAL A 16 1.22 4.97 6.70
C VAL A 16 2.59 4.42 6.33
N GLY A 17 2.78 4.13 5.04
CA GLY A 17 4.08 3.84 4.47
C GLY A 17 3.97 3.14 3.12
N ARG A 18 5.07 2.54 2.68
CA ARG A 18 5.22 2.01 1.32
C ARG A 18 5.74 0.59 1.36
N ILE A 19 5.23 -0.24 0.46
CA ILE A 19 5.70 -1.60 0.23
C ILE A 19 6.13 -1.74 -1.22
N LYS A 20 7.11 -2.61 -1.45
CA LYS A 20 7.59 -2.90 -2.79
C LYS A 20 7.68 -4.40 -2.97
N ALA A 21 6.96 -4.92 -3.94
CA ALA A 21 7.20 -6.25 -4.48
C ALA A 21 8.33 -6.16 -5.52
N TYR A 22 9.07 -7.25 -5.66
CA TYR A 22 10.12 -7.36 -6.66
C TYR A 22 9.71 -8.44 -7.65
N ASP A 23 9.51 -8.02 -8.89
CA ASP A 23 9.26 -8.90 -10.03
C ASP A 23 10.52 -8.90 -10.92
N ALA A 24 10.91 -10.07 -11.41
CA ALA A 24 12.14 -10.24 -12.20
C ALA A 24 11.94 -9.95 -13.70
N ASP A 25 10.68 -9.83 -14.14
CA ASP A 25 10.34 -9.53 -15.53
C ASP A 25 10.43 -8.03 -15.82
N VAL A 26 10.47 -7.68 -17.11
CA VAL A 26 10.60 -6.30 -17.59
C VAL A 26 9.47 -5.98 -18.56
N GLY A 27 8.92 -4.76 -18.47
CA GLY A 27 7.85 -4.28 -19.34
C GLY A 27 6.47 -4.56 -18.74
N GLN A 28 5.48 -4.88 -19.58
CA GLN A 28 4.08 -5.04 -19.16
C GLN A 28 3.88 -6.20 -18.16
N ASN A 29 4.79 -7.17 -18.14
CA ASN A 29 4.78 -8.27 -17.16
C ASN A 29 5.23 -7.85 -15.75
N ALA A 30 5.86 -6.68 -15.63
CA ALA A 30 6.26 -6.11 -14.33
C ALA A 30 5.16 -5.23 -13.71
N GLU A 31 3.94 -5.21 -14.26
CA GLU A 31 2.86 -4.41 -13.66
C GLU A 31 2.40 -5.04 -12.34
N MET A 32 2.36 -4.22 -11.28
CA MET A 32 2.05 -4.68 -9.93
C MET A 32 0.71 -4.11 -9.46
N TRP A 33 -0.13 -4.99 -8.91
CA TRP A 33 -1.37 -4.58 -8.24
C TRP A 33 -1.34 -5.01 -6.78
N TYR A 34 -1.63 -4.06 -5.91
CA TYR A 34 -1.68 -4.30 -4.48
C TYR A 34 -3.13 -4.22 -3.99
N SER A 35 -3.50 -5.10 -3.08
CA SER A 35 -4.82 -5.12 -2.44
C SER A 35 -4.69 -5.60 -1.00
N ILE A 36 -5.47 -5.00 -0.11
CA ILE A 36 -5.53 -5.41 1.30
C ILE A 36 -6.55 -6.54 1.38
N LEU A 37 -6.10 -7.76 1.67
CA LEU A 37 -6.96 -8.96 1.72
C LEU A 37 -7.67 -9.13 3.07
N ASP A 38 -7.00 -8.76 4.16
CA ASP A 38 -7.50 -8.93 5.52
C ASP A 38 -7.09 -7.72 6.35
N GLY A 39 -8.05 -7.13 7.06
CA GLY A 39 -7.79 -5.99 7.93
C GLY A 39 -9.00 -5.72 8.79
N ASP A 40 -9.02 -6.29 9.99
CA ASP A 40 -9.94 -6.09 11.14
C ASP A 40 -11.43 -5.73 10.85
N GLY A 41 -11.94 -5.99 9.66
CA GLY A 41 -13.29 -5.63 9.20
C GLY A 41 -13.56 -4.12 9.06
N GLN A 42 -12.62 -3.23 9.39
CA GLN A 42 -12.89 -1.78 9.46
C GLN A 42 -12.45 -0.99 8.23
N GLU A 43 -11.84 -1.60 7.20
CA GLU A 43 -11.37 -0.91 5.98
C GLU A 43 -10.60 0.41 6.23
N VAL A 44 -9.95 0.54 7.40
CA VAL A 44 -9.34 1.80 7.87
C VAL A 44 -8.14 2.26 7.03
N PHE A 45 -7.58 1.35 6.24
CA PHE A 45 -6.46 1.60 5.35
C PHE A 45 -6.85 1.34 3.90
N ASN A 46 -6.30 2.15 3.01
CA ASN A 46 -6.37 1.99 1.57
C ASN A 46 -4.96 1.79 1.02
N ILE A 47 -4.83 1.05 -0.08
CA ILE A 47 -3.56 0.88 -0.78
C ILE A 47 -3.69 1.32 -2.24
N ILE A 48 -2.72 2.08 -2.72
CA ILE A 48 -2.63 2.51 -4.12
C ILE A 48 -1.28 2.11 -4.69
N THR A 49 -1.25 1.65 -5.95
CA THR A 49 0.01 1.41 -6.65
C THR A 49 0.54 2.72 -7.23
N ASP A 50 1.78 3.08 -6.93
CA ASP A 50 2.50 4.12 -7.65
C ASP A 50 3.01 3.57 -8.99
N SER A 51 2.51 4.09 -10.11
CA SER A 51 2.90 3.62 -11.44
C SER A 51 4.35 3.97 -11.83
N THR A 52 4.99 4.90 -11.11
CA THR A 52 6.37 5.32 -11.40
C THR A 52 7.36 4.40 -10.70
N SER A 53 7.14 4.08 -9.42
CA SER A 53 8.04 3.24 -8.63
C SER A 53 7.59 1.78 -8.46
N GLN A 54 6.38 1.46 -8.92
CA GLN A 54 5.69 0.17 -8.71
C GLN A 54 5.52 -0.20 -7.22
N GLU A 55 5.52 0.81 -6.35
CA GLU A 55 5.35 0.65 -4.91
C GLU A 55 3.88 0.72 -4.52
N GLY A 56 3.45 -0.11 -3.56
CA GLY A 56 2.17 0.02 -2.91
C GLY A 56 2.24 1.06 -1.79
N VAL A 57 1.54 2.18 -1.93
CA VAL A 57 1.43 3.23 -0.91
C VAL A 57 0.19 3.00 -0.07
N ILE A 58 0.38 2.79 1.23
CA ILE A 58 -0.71 2.59 2.19
C ILE A 58 -1.09 3.94 2.78
N THR A 59 -2.39 4.24 2.76
CA THR A 59 -2.98 5.51 3.21
C THR A 59 -4.13 5.26 4.17
N VAL A 60 -4.41 6.21 5.06
CA VAL A 60 -5.56 6.14 5.97
C VAL A 60 -6.86 6.47 5.24
N LYS A 61 -7.86 5.60 5.32
CA LYS A 61 -9.19 5.76 4.69
C LYS A 61 -10.29 6.22 5.66
N LYS A 62 -10.19 5.83 6.94
CA LYS A 62 -11.21 5.87 8.02
C LYS A 62 -12.26 4.78 7.97
#